data_AF-A0A951E195-F1
#
_entry.id   AF-A0A951E195-F1
#
_cell.length_a   1.000
_cell.length_b   1.000
_cell.length_c   1.000
_cell.angle_alpha   90.00
_cell.angle_beta   90.00
_cell.angle_gamma   90.00
#
_symmetry.space_group_name_H-M   'P 1'
#
loop_
_entity.id
_entity.type
_entity.pdbx_description
1 polymer ?
#
loop_
_entity_poly.entity_id
_entity_poly.type
_entity_poly.pdbx_seq_one_letter_code
_entity_poly.pdbx_strand_id
1 'polypeptide(L)'
;MNETTEKHSWPKRLGRWLAELILVFVGVYAAFWLNNYQQHQESLQRRDQILAYLQQRLEDGIASVKVEGAKEEKQVTEFQRALDDGKMPPIRPFSFSTDYNPADIATLLQAGGIQLLDIKTLTVLRQLESDIRGDLSDIEHFQKLSEELIWPNLDQDISFFYDPATHRLRKKFEQYPDALKLVVKFFHDAETRQAELLRQIQIERQRNR
;
A
#
# COMPACT_ATOMS: atom_id res chain seq x y z
N MET A 1 -20.65 -69.83 33.23
CA MET A 1 -20.99 -68.71 32.31
C MET A 1 -20.03 -67.56 32.60
N ASN A 2 -19.32 -67.13 31.55
CA ASN A 2 -18.62 -65.85 31.23
C ASN A 2 -18.59 -64.74 32.31
N GLU A 3 -17.57 -63.91 32.52
CA GLU A 3 -16.54 -63.30 31.63
C GLU A 3 -15.49 -62.60 32.56
N THR A 4 -14.19 -62.92 32.44
CA THR A 4 -13.08 -62.12 31.84
C THR A 4 -12.51 -60.89 32.61
N THR A 5 -11.27 -61.10 33.06
CA THR A 5 -10.05 -60.26 32.96
C THR A 5 -9.81 -58.98 33.81
N GLU A 6 -8.63 -59.00 34.43
CA GLU A 6 -7.83 -57.97 35.09
C GLU A 6 -7.79 -56.59 34.40
N LYS A 7 -7.54 -55.53 35.20
CA LYS A 7 -6.62 -54.45 34.79
C LYS A 7 -5.97 -53.74 35.98
N HIS A 8 -4.64 -53.77 35.94
CA HIS A 8 -3.66 -53.23 36.88
C HIS A 8 -3.76 -51.69 37.01
N SER A 9 -3.60 -51.21 38.24
CA SER A 9 -3.65 -49.80 38.66
C SER A 9 -2.40 -49.01 38.23
N TRP A 10 -2.58 -47.97 37.42
CA TRP A 10 -1.51 -47.04 36.99
C TRP A 10 -1.84 -45.52 36.94
N PRO A 11 -2.91 -44.95 37.56
CA PRO A 11 -3.22 -43.53 37.31
C PRO A 11 -2.55 -42.51 38.26
N LYS A 12 -1.88 -42.92 39.35
CA LYS A 12 -1.44 -41.96 40.40
C LYS A 12 -0.09 -41.26 40.14
N ARG A 13 0.71 -41.67 39.16
CA ARG A 13 2.02 -41.02 38.85
C ARG A 13 1.95 -39.98 37.72
N LEU A 14 1.01 -40.09 36.79
CA LEU A 14 0.85 -39.10 35.71
C LEU A 14 0.33 -37.74 36.20
N GLY A 15 -0.56 -37.72 37.19
CA GLY A 15 -1.13 -36.47 37.71
C GLY A 15 -0.10 -35.55 38.40
N ARG A 16 0.92 -36.14 39.05
CA ARG A 16 1.99 -35.39 39.72
C ARG A 16 2.98 -34.78 38.73
N TRP A 17 3.27 -35.48 37.63
CA TRP A 17 4.15 -34.99 36.57
C TRP A 17 3.51 -33.85 35.75
N LEU A 18 2.18 -33.93 35.51
CA LEU A 18 1.44 -32.85 34.85
C LEU A 18 1.33 -31.58 35.72
N ALA A 19 1.17 -31.72 37.03
CA ALA A 19 1.07 -30.58 37.94
C ALA A 19 2.39 -29.80 38.05
N GLU A 20 3.53 -30.48 38.06
CA GLU A 20 4.85 -29.83 38.04
C GLU A 20 5.12 -29.12 36.69
N LEU A 21 4.71 -29.71 35.57
CA LEU A 21 4.84 -29.08 34.25
C LEU A 21 4.03 -27.78 34.15
N ILE A 22 2.78 -27.79 34.62
CA ILE A 22 1.91 -26.60 34.61
C ILE A 22 2.46 -25.52 35.55
N LEU A 23 2.98 -25.90 36.72
CA LEU A 23 3.49 -24.94 37.71
C LEU A 23 4.81 -24.28 37.25
N VAL A 24 5.69 -25.03 36.59
CA VAL A 24 6.90 -24.48 35.95
C VAL A 24 6.51 -23.57 34.77
N PHE A 25 5.49 -23.95 33.97
CA PHE A 25 5.03 -23.13 32.86
C PHE A 25 4.39 -21.81 33.32
N VAL A 26 3.59 -21.85 34.40
CA VAL A 26 2.99 -20.65 35.00
C VAL A 26 4.05 -19.78 35.68
N GLY A 27 5.08 -20.36 36.30
CA GLY A 27 6.20 -19.60 36.88
C GLY A 27 7.05 -18.88 35.82
N VAL A 28 7.36 -19.55 34.71
CA VAL A 28 8.07 -18.95 33.57
C VAL A 28 7.21 -17.89 32.87
N TYR A 29 5.91 -18.15 32.69
CA TYR A 29 4.98 -17.19 32.08
C TYR A 29 4.73 -15.97 32.97
N ALA A 30 4.65 -16.14 34.30
CA ALA A 30 4.53 -15.05 35.26
C ALA A 30 5.82 -14.21 35.34
N ALA A 31 7.00 -14.84 35.29
CA ALA A 31 8.28 -14.13 35.24
C ALA A 31 8.47 -13.37 33.91
N PHE A 32 8.02 -13.94 32.79
CA PHE A 32 8.02 -13.27 31.49
C PHE A 32 7.00 -12.12 31.45
N TRP A 33 5.80 -12.29 32.02
CA TRP A 33 4.77 -11.24 32.09
C TRP A 33 5.15 -10.09 33.04
N LEU A 34 5.77 -10.40 34.19
CA LEU A 34 6.24 -9.40 35.15
C LEU A 34 7.41 -8.57 34.61
N ASN A 35 8.30 -9.19 33.82
CA ASN A 35 9.38 -8.48 33.12
C ASN A 35 8.86 -7.67 31.90
N ASN A 36 7.74 -8.08 31.31
CA ASN A 36 7.10 -7.41 30.18
C ASN A 36 6.22 -6.20 30.59
N TYR A 37 5.95 -6.01 31.90
CA TYR A 37 5.15 -4.90 32.41
C TYR A 37 5.95 -3.59 32.51
N GLN A 38 7.27 -3.65 32.80
CA GLN A 38 8.16 -2.49 32.69
C GLN A 38 8.49 -2.14 31.22
N GLN A 39 8.55 -3.15 30.34
CA GLN A 39 8.68 -2.95 28.89
C GLN A 39 7.40 -2.42 28.23
N HIS A 40 6.23 -2.56 28.87
CA HIS A 40 4.95 -2.10 28.32
C HIS A 40 4.89 -0.57 28.20
N GLN A 41 5.47 0.19 29.12
CA GLN A 41 5.48 1.64 29.01
C GLN A 41 6.41 2.12 27.88
N GLU A 42 7.58 1.49 27.73
CA GLU A 42 8.48 1.79 26.60
C GLU A 42 7.92 1.33 25.25
N SER A 43 7.19 0.21 25.21
CA SER A 43 6.58 -0.29 23.97
C SER A 43 5.40 0.57 23.54
N LEU A 44 4.60 1.08 24.48
CA LEU A 44 3.53 2.04 24.21
C LEU A 44 4.09 3.38 23.69
N GLN A 45 5.19 3.87 24.26
CA GLN A 45 5.86 5.08 23.77
C GLN A 45 6.45 4.89 22.36
N ARG A 46 7.15 3.78 22.11
CA ARG A 46 7.68 3.45 20.78
C ARG A 46 6.57 3.30 19.74
N ARG A 47 5.45 2.67 20.12
CA ARG A 47 4.26 2.53 19.28
C ARG A 47 3.67 3.89 18.93
N ASP A 48 3.46 4.78 19.90
CA ASP A 48 2.92 6.11 19.62
C ASP A 48 3.87 6.95 18.76
N GLN A 49 5.19 6.84 18.95
CA GLN A 49 6.18 7.50 18.08
C GLN A 49 6.09 7.01 16.63
N ILE A 50 5.96 5.70 16.41
CA ILE A 50 5.82 5.13 15.06
C ILE A 50 4.50 5.56 14.42
N LEU A 51 3.39 5.49 15.17
CA LEU A 51 2.08 5.93 14.68
C LEU A 51 2.06 7.44 14.38
N ALA A 52 2.75 8.26 15.18
CA ALA A 52 2.91 9.69 14.93
C ALA A 52 3.74 9.97 13.67
N TYR A 53 4.85 9.25 13.47
CA TYR A 53 5.66 9.34 12.26
C TYR A 53 4.86 8.94 11.01
N LEU A 54 4.13 7.82 11.07
CA LEU A 54 3.27 7.36 9.97
C LEU A 54 2.15 8.35 9.67
N GLN A 55 1.52 8.91 10.70
CA GLN A 55 0.51 9.95 10.56
C GLN A 55 1.08 11.17 9.82
N GLN A 56 2.21 11.71 10.27
CA GLN A 56 2.84 12.87 9.63
C GLN A 56 3.22 12.56 8.17
N ARG A 57 3.82 11.38 7.92
CA ARG A 57 4.21 10.97 6.56
C ARG A 57 3.00 10.86 5.63
N LEU A 58 1.85 10.40 6.12
CA LEU A 58 0.61 10.33 5.35
C LEU A 58 -0.01 11.71 5.12
N GLU A 59 0.03 12.60 6.11
CA GLU A 59 -0.44 13.99 5.97
C GLU A 59 0.38 14.72 4.89
N ASP A 60 1.71 14.59 4.92
CA ASP A 60 2.62 15.14 3.91
C ASP A 60 2.37 14.49 2.52
N GLY A 61 2.19 13.17 2.49
CA GLY A 61 1.91 12.41 1.27
C GLY A 61 0.61 12.85 0.60
N ILE A 62 -0.48 12.99 1.36
CA ILE A 62 -1.78 13.47 0.88
C ILE A 62 -1.66 14.89 0.30
N ALA A 63 -0.95 15.78 1.01
CA ALA A 63 -0.74 17.14 0.54
C ALA A 63 0.04 17.17 -0.79
N SER A 64 1.09 16.36 -0.91
CA SER A 64 1.91 16.25 -2.13
C SER A 64 1.09 15.70 -3.30
N VAL A 65 0.44 14.54 -3.09
CA VAL A 65 -0.39 13.85 -4.09
C VAL A 65 -1.52 14.74 -4.60
N LYS A 66 -2.11 15.56 -3.74
CA LYS A 66 -3.16 16.51 -4.14
C LYS A 66 -2.66 17.62 -5.05
N VAL A 67 -1.49 18.19 -4.73
CA VAL A 67 -0.88 19.26 -5.55
C VAL A 67 -0.45 18.71 -6.91
N GLU A 68 0.20 17.55 -6.92
CA GLU A 68 0.66 16.89 -8.15
C GLU A 68 -0.53 16.39 -8.99
N GLY A 69 -1.51 15.75 -8.36
CA GLY A 69 -2.73 15.27 -9.01
C GLY A 69 -3.51 16.40 -9.69
N ALA A 70 -3.68 17.55 -9.04
CA ALA A 70 -4.36 18.70 -9.64
C ALA A 70 -3.60 19.26 -10.86
N LYS A 71 -2.27 19.22 -10.84
CA LYS A 71 -1.44 19.64 -11.97
C LYS A 71 -1.58 18.68 -13.16
N GLU A 72 -1.58 17.38 -12.90
CA GLU A 72 -1.78 16.38 -13.95
C GLU A 72 -3.20 16.44 -14.51
N GLU A 73 -4.22 16.51 -13.66
CA GLU A 73 -5.63 16.64 -14.06
C GLU A 73 -5.85 17.84 -14.99
N LYS A 74 -5.25 18.99 -14.66
CA LYS A 74 -5.31 20.17 -15.53
C LYS A 74 -4.70 19.90 -16.90
N GLN A 75 -3.53 19.28 -16.97
CA GLN A 75 -2.86 18.95 -18.24
C GLN A 75 -3.68 17.97 -19.08
N VAL A 76 -4.22 16.91 -18.47
CA VAL A 76 -5.06 15.93 -19.15
C VAL A 76 -6.34 16.57 -19.67
N THR A 77 -6.97 17.43 -18.86
CA THR A 77 -8.20 18.13 -19.24
C THR A 77 -7.95 19.11 -20.40
N GLU A 78 -6.84 19.84 -20.38
CA GLU A 78 -6.45 20.74 -21.46
C GLU A 78 -6.15 19.97 -22.76
N PHE A 79 -5.44 18.85 -22.66
CA PHE A 79 -5.17 17.96 -23.80
C PHE A 79 -6.47 17.40 -24.39
N GLN A 80 -7.35 16.86 -23.55
CA GLN A 80 -8.63 16.29 -23.98
C GLN A 80 -9.52 17.35 -24.63
N ARG A 81 -9.63 18.54 -24.01
CA ARG A 81 -10.40 19.66 -24.60
C ARG A 81 -9.84 20.06 -25.96
N ALA A 82 -8.52 20.15 -26.09
CA ALA A 82 -7.91 20.47 -27.38
C ALA A 82 -8.23 19.40 -28.43
N LEU A 83 -8.15 18.12 -28.06
CA LEU A 83 -8.49 17.01 -28.95
C LEU A 83 -9.97 17.03 -29.37
N ASP A 84 -10.88 17.30 -28.43
CA ASP A 84 -12.33 17.38 -28.67
C ASP A 84 -12.69 18.57 -29.56
N ASP A 85 -11.96 19.69 -29.44
CA ASP A 85 -12.07 20.86 -30.33
C ASP A 85 -11.51 20.58 -31.74
N GLY A 86 -11.03 19.37 -32.03
CA GLY A 86 -10.37 19.02 -33.29
C GLY A 86 -9.02 19.71 -33.46
N LYS A 87 -8.43 20.21 -32.37
CA LYS A 87 -7.04 20.68 -32.36
C LYS A 87 -6.14 19.44 -32.25
N MET A 88 -4.94 19.55 -32.80
CA MET A 88 -3.90 18.52 -32.67
C MET A 88 -2.92 18.98 -31.58
N PRO A 89 -3.20 18.75 -30.28
CA PRO A 89 -2.25 19.11 -29.24
C PRO A 89 -0.96 18.28 -29.38
N PRO A 90 0.20 18.80 -28.99
CA PRO A 90 1.44 18.03 -29.06
C PRO A 90 1.39 16.84 -28.10
N ILE A 91 1.73 15.65 -28.60
CA ILE A 91 2.01 14.48 -27.77
C ILE A 91 3.37 14.68 -27.11
N ARG A 92 3.47 14.39 -25.82
CA ARG A 92 4.73 14.48 -25.07
C ARG A 92 5.20 13.09 -24.69
N PRO A 93 6.52 12.89 -24.55
CA PRO A 93 7.02 11.70 -23.90
C PRO A 93 6.38 11.54 -22.54
N PHE A 94 5.95 10.32 -22.26
CA PHE A 94 5.41 9.94 -20.98
C PHE A 94 6.53 9.35 -20.14
N SER A 95 6.83 9.99 -19.02
CA SER A 95 7.76 9.49 -18.02
C SER A 95 7.09 9.63 -16.66
N PHE A 96 6.93 8.52 -15.95
CA PHE A 96 6.39 8.53 -14.60
C PHE A 96 7.44 7.99 -13.65
N SER A 97 7.83 8.81 -12.67
CA SER A 97 8.80 8.41 -11.64
C SER A 97 8.17 8.59 -10.28
N THR A 98 8.26 7.56 -9.45
CA THR A 98 7.89 7.60 -8.04
C THR A 98 9.07 7.16 -7.18
N ASP A 99 9.19 7.74 -6.00
CA ASP A 99 10.11 7.28 -4.95
C ASP A 99 9.56 6.07 -4.18
N TYR A 100 8.39 5.55 -4.56
CA TYR A 100 7.78 4.38 -3.94
C TYR A 100 8.68 3.14 -4.07
N ASN A 101 9.01 2.56 -2.92
CA ASN A 101 9.72 1.29 -2.82
C ASN A 101 8.89 0.28 -2.03
N PRO A 102 8.46 -0.85 -2.64
CA PRO A 102 7.75 -1.92 -1.93
C PRO A 102 8.53 -2.49 -0.74
N ALA A 103 9.87 -2.44 -0.78
CA ALA A 103 10.71 -2.94 0.29
C ALA A 103 10.60 -2.11 1.58
N ASP A 104 10.21 -0.83 1.50
CA ASP A 104 10.10 0.03 2.67
C ASP A 104 8.95 -0.40 3.58
N ILE A 105 7.79 -0.73 2.98
CA ILE A 105 6.63 -1.27 3.71
C ILE A 105 6.96 -2.66 4.27
N ALA A 106 7.62 -3.51 3.48
CA ALA A 106 8.04 -4.83 3.96
C ALA A 106 9.00 -4.72 5.15
N THR A 107 9.96 -3.80 5.08
CA THR A 107 10.91 -3.52 6.16
C THR A 107 10.20 -3.02 7.41
N LEU A 108 9.23 -2.11 7.27
CA LEU A 108 8.41 -1.63 8.38
C LEU A 108 7.61 -2.76 9.05
N LEU A 109 6.98 -3.64 8.25
CA LEU A 109 6.23 -4.78 8.77
C LEU A 109 7.14 -5.79 9.49
N GLN A 110 8.35 -6.02 8.97
CA GLN A 110 9.34 -6.94 9.55
C GLN A 110 10.01 -6.37 10.81
N ALA A 111 10.20 -5.05 10.88
CA ALA A 111 10.77 -4.35 12.05
C ALA A 111 9.80 -4.28 13.25
N GLY A 112 8.66 -4.98 13.19
CA GLY A 112 7.67 -5.04 14.28
C GLY A 112 6.32 -4.41 13.93
N GLY A 113 6.12 -3.90 12.71
CA GLY A 113 4.84 -3.30 12.29
C GLY A 113 3.64 -4.23 12.46
N ILE A 114 3.82 -5.55 12.31
CA ILE A 114 2.75 -6.55 12.55
C ILE A 114 2.32 -6.62 14.02
N GLN A 115 3.23 -6.36 14.96
CA GLN A 115 2.96 -6.41 16.40
C GLN A 115 2.48 -5.06 16.93
N LEU A 116 2.73 -3.97 16.18
CA LEU A 116 2.48 -2.60 16.60
C LEU A 116 1.17 -2.02 16.03
N LEU A 117 0.74 -2.48 14.86
CA LEU A 117 -0.47 -1.99 14.19
C LEU A 117 -1.65 -2.93 14.46
N ASP A 118 -2.85 -2.36 14.62
CA ASP A 118 -4.08 -3.14 14.70
C ASP A 118 -4.31 -3.90 13.38
N ILE A 119 -5.01 -5.04 13.44
CA ILE A 119 -5.33 -5.88 12.29
C ILE A 119 -6.04 -5.06 11.20
N LYS A 120 -6.94 -4.15 11.59
CA LYS A 120 -7.63 -3.25 10.65
C LYS A 120 -6.67 -2.32 9.91
N THR A 121 -5.75 -1.70 10.65
CA THR A 121 -4.72 -0.82 10.08
C THR A 121 -3.78 -1.60 9.16
N LEU A 122 -3.40 -2.82 9.53
CA LEU A 122 -2.62 -3.73 8.70
C LEU A 122 -3.36 -4.10 7.40
N THR A 123 -4.66 -4.39 7.47
CA THR A 123 -5.47 -4.68 6.28
C THR A 123 -5.49 -3.49 5.32
N VAL A 124 -5.75 -2.27 5.83
CA VAL A 124 -5.78 -1.07 4.99
C VAL A 124 -4.40 -0.76 4.39
N LEU A 125 -3.32 -0.93 5.17
CA LEU A 125 -1.95 -0.76 4.68
C LEU A 125 -1.62 -1.76 3.56
N ARG A 126 -2.01 -3.03 3.71
CA ARG A 126 -1.81 -4.06 2.68
C ARG A 126 -2.61 -3.79 1.42
N GLN A 127 -3.84 -3.30 1.56
CA GLN A 127 -4.66 -2.91 0.41
C GLN A 127 -4.03 -1.73 -0.34
N LEU A 128 -3.59 -0.69 0.39
CA LEU A 128 -2.87 0.45 -0.19
C LEU A 128 -1.63 -0.01 -0.98
N GLU A 129 -0.81 -0.89 -0.41
CA GLU A 129 0.37 -1.46 -1.06
C GLU A 129 0.02 -2.21 -2.36
N SER A 130 -0.99 -3.09 -2.29
CA SER A 130 -1.44 -3.88 -3.42
C SER A 130 -1.93 -3.00 -4.56
N ASP A 131 -2.71 -1.98 -4.23
CA ASP A 131 -3.31 -1.13 -5.24
C ASP A 131 -2.27 -0.19 -5.88
N ILE A 132 -1.37 0.41 -5.08
CA ILE A 132 -0.24 1.20 -5.63
C ILE A 132 0.57 0.35 -6.61
N ARG A 133 0.86 -0.90 -6.26
CA ARG A 133 1.62 -1.79 -7.15
C ARG A 133 0.88 -2.08 -8.45
N GLY A 134 -0.43 -2.29 -8.38
CA GLY A 134 -1.28 -2.48 -9.56
C GLY A 134 -1.26 -1.26 -10.47
N ASP A 135 -1.57 -0.08 -9.92
CA ASP A 135 -1.62 1.17 -10.68
C ASP A 135 -0.24 1.50 -11.30
N LEU A 136 0.87 1.25 -10.59
CA LEU A 136 2.23 1.43 -11.13
C LEU A 136 2.56 0.47 -12.27
N SER A 137 2.10 -0.79 -12.19
CA SER A 137 2.29 -1.76 -13.27
C SER A 137 1.56 -1.32 -14.55
N ASP A 138 0.36 -0.77 -14.41
CA ASP A 138 -0.41 -0.25 -15.56
C ASP A 138 0.31 0.96 -16.18
N ILE A 139 0.82 1.88 -15.35
CA ILE A 139 1.59 3.05 -15.78
C ILE A 139 2.90 2.64 -16.48
N GLU A 140 3.63 1.65 -15.97
CA GLU A 140 4.88 1.16 -16.56
C GLU A 140 4.66 0.61 -17.98
N HIS A 141 3.52 -0.06 -18.22
CA HIS A 141 3.18 -0.54 -19.54
C HIS A 141 3.07 0.61 -20.56
N PHE A 142 2.44 1.73 -20.17
CA PHE A 142 2.33 2.91 -21.03
C PHE A 142 3.65 3.64 -21.22
N GLN A 143 4.51 3.65 -20.20
CA GLN A 143 5.84 4.22 -20.35
C GLN A 143 6.65 3.49 -21.42
N LYS A 144 6.61 2.15 -21.45
CA LYS A 144 7.26 1.35 -22.51
C LYS A 144 6.71 1.69 -23.90
N LEU A 145 5.39 1.81 -24.03
CA LEU A 145 4.77 2.24 -25.30
C LEU A 145 5.23 3.64 -25.73
N SER A 146 5.41 4.56 -24.78
CA SER A 146 5.93 5.90 -25.05
C SER A 146 7.40 5.86 -25.49
N GLU A 147 8.23 5.05 -24.84
CA GLU A 147 9.64 4.82 -25.18
C GLU A 147 9.81 4.21 -26.58
N GLU A 148 8.89 3.34 -27.01
CA GLU A 148 8.95 2.69 -28.32
C GLU A 148 8.34 3.53 -29.45
N LEU A 149 7.26 4.28 -29.18
CA LEU A 149 6.45 4.90 -30.23
C LEU A 149 6.51 6.44 -30.24
N ILE A 150 6.70 7.08 -29.09
CA ILE A 150 6.65 8.54 -28.95
C ILE A 150 8.06 9.11 -28.93
N TRP A 151 8.91 8.63 -28.01
CA TRP A 151 10.30 9.09 -27.83
C TRP A 151 11.13 9.12 -29.13
N PRO A 152 11.10 8.06 -29.99
CA PRO A 152 11.92 8.04 -31.19
C PRO A 152 11.42 8.96 -32.31
N ASN A 153 10.20 9.50 -32.18
CA ASN A 153 9.51 10.23 -33.24
C ASN A 153 9.18 11.68 -32.83
N LEU A 154 9.85 12.23 -31.82
CA LEU A 154 9.60 13.59 -31.33
C LEU A 154 9.98 14.70 -32.32
N ASP A 155 10.88 14.40 -33.24
CA ASP A 155 11.32 15.28 -34.33
C ASP A 155 10.39 15.21 -35.55
N GLN A 156 9.48 14.22 -35.59
CA GLN A 156 8.52 14.08 -36.67
C GLN A 156 7.46 15.19 -36.63
N ASP A 157 6.89 15.49 -37.80
CA ASP A 157 5.77 16.41 -37.90
C ASP A 157 4.54 15.90 -37.12
N ILE A 158 3.67 16.81 -36.69
CA ILE A 158 2.47 16.46 -35.93
C ILE A 158 1.53 15.48 -36.67
N SER A 159 1.57 15.47 -38.01
CA SER A 159 0.86 14.50 -38.85
C SER A 159 1.36 13.05 -38.73
N PHE A 160 2.52 12.82 -38.08
CA PHE A 160 2.94 11.48 -37.67
C PHE A 160 2.03 10.92 -36.58
N PHE A 161 1.61 11.77 -35.64
CA PHE A 161 0.77 11.39 -34.51
C PHE A 161 -0.73 11.47 -34.82
N TYR A 162 -1.11 12.42 -35.68
CA TYR A 162 -2.50 12.71 -36.04
C TYR A 162 -2.79 12.39 -37.50
N ASP A 163 -4.04 12.04 -37.79
CA ASP A 163 -4.55 12.03 -39.16
C ASP A 163 -4.92 13.47 -39.57
N PRO A 164 -4.27 14.06 -40.60
CA PRO A 164 -4.53 15.43 -41.00
C PRO A 164 -5.92 15.66 -41.61
N ALA A 165 -6.62 14.61 -42.06
CA ALA A 165 -7.96 14.75 -42.60
C ALA A 165 -9.04 14.76 -41.51
N THR A 166 -8.83 13.98 -40.44
CA THR A 166 -9.82 13.79 -39.37
C THR A 166 -9.45 14.52 -38.07
N HIS A 167 -8.21 15.03 -37.98
CA HIS A 167 -7.59 15.63 -36.80
C HIS A 167 -7.59 14.72 -35.56
N ARG A 168 -7.75 13.41 -35.75
CA ARG A 168 -7.76 12.42 -34.68
C ARG A 168 -6.39 11.78 -34.52
N LEU A 169 -6.12 11.29 -33.31
CA LEU A 169 -4.95 10.44 -33.07
C LEU A 169 -5.01 9.23 -34.00
N ARG A 170 -3.88 8.91 -34.62
CA ARG A 170 -3.77 7.66 -35.38
C ARG A 170 -3.93 6.49 -34.42
N LYS A 171 -4.39 5.35 -34.93
CA LYS A 171 -4.65 4.12 -34.16
C LYS A 171 -3.51 3.69 -33.24
N LYS A 172 -2.25 3.93 -33.61
CA LYS A 172 -1.07 3.61 -32.79
C LYS A 172 -0.94 4.47 -31.51
N PHE A 173 -1.56 5.64 -31.48
CA PHE A 173 -1.50 6.61 -30.38
C PHE A 173 -2.86 6.80 -29.69
N GLU A 174 -3.89 6.07 -30.11
CA GLU A 174 -5.26 6.21 -29.61
C GLU A 174 -5.37 5.96 -28.10
N GLN A 175 -4.47 5.15 -27.53
CA GLN A 175 -4.41 4.87 -26.10
C GLN A 175 -3.69 5.95 -25.26
N TYR A 176 -3.06 6.95 -25.90
CA TYR A 176 -2.33 7.99 -25.19
C TYR A 176 -3.19 8.82 -24.21
N PRO A 177 -4.42 9.25 -24.57
CA PRO A 177 -5.30 9.96 -23.63
C PRO A 177 -5.67 9.09 -22.42
N ASP A 178 -5.78 7.77 -22.61
CA ASP A 178 -6.12 6.85 -21.52
C ASP A 178 -4.92 6.65 -20.57
N ALA A 179 -3.71 6.63 -21.10
CA ALA A 179 -2.48 6.66 -20.28
C ALA A 179 -2.42 7.90 -19.38
N LEU A 180 -2.75 9.07 -19.94
CA LEU A 180 -2.83 10.32 -19.18
C LEU A 180 -3.88 10.24 -18.06
N LYS A 181 -5.06 9.68 -18.34
CA LYS A 181 -6.11 9.49 -17.34
C LYS A 181 -5.71 8.50 -16.23
N LEU A 182 -4.90 7.48 -16.54
CA LEU A 182 -4.42 6.53 -15.53
C LEU A 182 -3.55 7.20 -14.48
N VAL A 183 -2.71 8.17 -14.87
CA VAL A 183 -1.92 8.95 -13.91
C VAL A 183 -2.82 9.79 -13.00
N VAL A 184 -3.82 10.46 -13.57
CA VAL A 184 -4.80 11.23 -12.77
C VAL A 184 -5.54 10.32 -11.79
N LYS A 185 -5.98 9.16 -12.27
CA LYS A 185 -6.61 8.12 -11.42
C LYS A 185 -5.67 7.67 -10.30
N PHE A 186 -4.40 7.42 -10.60
CA PHE A 186 -3.40 7.04 -9.60
C PHE A 186 -3.31 8.07 -8.47
N PHE A 187 -3.21 9.37 -8.78
CA PHE A 187 -3.15 10.41 -7.75
C PHE A 187 -4.43 10.49 -6.92
N HIS A 188 -5.61 10.41 -7.55
CA HIS A 188 -6.89 10.41 -6.83
C HIS A 188 -7.06 9.19 -5.92
N ASP A 189 -6.71 8.01 -6.43
CA ASP A 189 -6.77 6.75 -5.68
C ASP A 189 -5.76 6.78 -4.52
N ALA A 190 -4.55 7.30 -4.74
CA ALA A 190 -3.54 7.47 -3.71
C ALA A 190 -4.00 8.44 -2.61
N GLU A 191 -4.59 9.59 -2.94
CA GLU A 191 -5.15 10.54 -1.96
C GLU A 191 -6.19 9.85 -1.08
N THR A 192 -7.15 9.18 -1.72
CA THR A 192 -8.27 8.51 -1.03
C THR A 192 -7.78 7.41 -0.09
N ARG A 193 -6.87 6.55 -0.58
CA ARG A 193 -6.38 5.40 0.21
C ARG A 193 -5.43 5.85 1.32
N GLN A 194 -4.58 6.86 1.10
CA GLN A 194 -3.74 7.43 2.16
C GLN A 194 -4.59 8.09 3.24
N ALA A 195 -5.67 8.80 2.86
CA ALA A 195 -6.61 9.39 3.82
C ALA A 195 -7.34 8.33 4.65
N GLU A 196 -7.69 7.18 4.06
CA GLU A 196 -8.28 6.07 4.81
C GLU A 196 -7.30 5.46 5.80
N LEU A 197 -6.04 5.22 5.39
CA LEU A 197 -5.00 4.73 6.31
C LEU A 197 -4.74 5.71 7.45
N LEU A 198 -4.72 7.02 7.15
CA LEU A 198 -4.59 8.07 8.15
C LEU A 198 -5.72 8.03 9.18
N ARG A 199 -6.98 7.88 8.73
CA ARG A 199 -8.13 7.73 9.64
C ARG A 199 -7.98 6.51 10.53
N GLN A 200 -7.57 5.36 10.00
CA GLN A 200 -7.39 4.15 10.81
C GLN A 200 -6.29 4.33 11.86
N ILE A 201 -5.17 4.94 11.49
CA ILE A 201 -4.09 5.28 12.44
C ILE A 201 -4.59 6.21 13.53
N GLN A 202 -5.37 7.24 13.19
CA GLN A 202 -5.94 8.16 14.18
C GLN A 202 -6.92 7.46 15.13
N ILE A 203 -7.79 6.57 14.62
CA ILE A 203 -8.70 5.75 15.44
C ILE A 203 -7.91 4.85 16.39
N GLU A 204 -6.85 4.20 15.88
CA GLU A 204 -5.99 3.32 16.66
C GLU A 204 -5.27 4.08 17.79
N ARG A 205 -4.76 5.28 17.52
CA ARG A 205 -4.14 6.15 18.53
C ARG A 205 -5.13 6.61 19.59
N GLN A 206 -6.38 6.93 19.21
CA GLN A 206 -7.42 7.34 20.15
C GLN A 206 -7.89 6.21 21.07
N ARG A 207 -7.93 4.97 20.57
CA ARG A 207 -8.35 3.80 21.37
C ARG A 207 -7.31 3.33 22.39
N ASN A 208 -6.04 3.63 22.14
CA ASN A 208 -4.91 3.20 22.97
C ASN A 208 -4.34 4.34 23.85
N ARG A 209 -5.03 5.49 23.91
CA ARG A 209 -4.79 6.58 24.87
C ARG A 209 -5.72 6.43 26.05
#